data_AF-A0A1J5QVN5-F1
#
_entry.id   AF-A0A1J5QVN5-F1
#
_cell.length_a   1.000
_cell.length_b   1.000
_cell.length_c   1.000
_cell.angle_alpha   90.00
_cell.angle_beta   90.00
_cell.angle_gamma   90.00
#
_symmetry.space_group_name_H-M   'P 1'
#
loop_
_entity.id
_entity.type
_entity.pdbx_description
1 polymer ?
#
loop_
_entity_poly.entity_id
_entity_poly.type
_entity_poly.pdbx_seq_one_letter_code
_entity_poly.pdbx_strand_id
1 'polypeptide(L)'
;MTVARDTYISRTLASVGWQTLPQTTGGDGLQTPGASRYPAFSWDAPWIRDIDLVLLSTEPYRFGPSHAGEVRRLLDARGSHAEVSLIDGEWCAWYGSRAVRSLPRLAALARTLG
;
A
#
# COMPACT_ATOMS: atom_id res chain seq x y z
N MET A 1 3.25 -9.69 0.35
CA MET A 1 2.78 -9.13 1.64
C MET A 1 2.19 -7.77 1.39
N THR A 2 1.30 -7.29 2.26
CA THR A 2 0.70 -5.95 2.23
C THR A 2 0.79 -5.32 3.63
N VAL A 3 0.06 -4.23 3.91
CA VAL A 3 0.10 -3.48 5.18
C VAL A 3 -1.26 -3.54 5.90
N ALA A 4 -1.24 -3.82 7.21
CA ALA A 4 -2.43 -3.74 8.06
C ALA A 4 -2.83 -2.27 8.35
N ARG A 5 -4.11 -2.05 8.69
CA ARG A 5 -4.74 -0.71 8.79
C ARG A 5 -4.22 0.16 9.93
N ASP A 6 -3.62 -0.45 10.94
CA ASP A 6 -3.05 0.21 12.10
C ASP A 6 -1.55 0.49 11.98
N THR A 7 -0.93 0.15 10.85
CA THR A 7 0.46 0.53 10.53
C THR A 7 0.59 2.03 10.25
N TYR A 8 1.78 2.58 10.50
CA TYR A 8 2.12 3.96 10.12
C TYR A 8 1.88 4.21 8.63
N ILE A 9 2.30 3.28 7.75
CA ILE A 9 2.11 3.39 6.30
C ILE A 9 0.62 3.53 5.98
N SER A 10 -0.23 2.65 6.50
CA SER A 10 -1.67 2.72 6.25
C SER A 10 -2.30 4.02 6.77
N ARG A 11 -1.86 4.52 7.93
CA ARG A 11 -2.37 5.78 8.48
C ARG A 11 -1.94 7.00 7.66
N THR A 12 -0.74 6.97 7.10
CA THR A 12 -0.27 8.00 6.17
C THR A 12 -1.05 7.97 4.85
N LEU A 13 -1.34 6.79 4.30
CA LEU A 13 -2.20 6.67 3.11
C LEU A 13 -3.64 7.14 3.41
N ALA A 14 -4.16 6.86 4.61
CA ALA A 14 -5.47 7.33 5.03
C ALA A 14 -5.57 8.86 5.13
N SER A 15 -4.47 9.59 5.34
CA SER A 15 -4.50 11.07 5.36
C SER A 15 -4.80 11.68 3.99
N VAL A 16 -4.69 10.89 2.91
CA VAL A 16 -5.08 11.29 1.55
C VAL A 16 -6.31 10.54 1.05
N GLY A 17 -7.07 9.91 1.97
CA GLY A 17 -8.33 9.23 1.68
C GLY A 17 -8.20 7.78 1.21
N TRP A 18 -6.98 7.25 1.07
CA TRP A 18 -6.76 5.87 0.63
C TRP A 18 -6.88 4.87 1.78
N GLN A 19 -7.59 3.77 1.52
CA GLN A 19 -7.75 2.67 2.48
C GLN A 19 -6.98 1.44 2.03
N THR A 20 -6.37 0.73 2.98
CA THR A 20 -5.61 -0.49 2.67
C THR A 20 -6.46 -1.74 2.81
N LEU A 21 -6.12 -2.73 1.98
CA LEU A 21 -6.65 -4.09 1.99
C LEU A 21 -5.54 -5.10 2.33
N PRO A 22 -5.86 -6.20 3.05
CA PRO A 22 -7.18 -6.51 3.63
C PRO A 22 -7.51 -5.61 4.81
N GLN A 23 -8.80 -5.54 5.16
CA GLN A 23 -9.31 -4.75 6.28
C GLN A 23 -8.97 -5.39 7.64
N THR A 24 -7.68 -5.50 7.95
CA THR A 24 -7.18 -6.13 9.17
C THR A 24 -6.35 -5.16 10.01
N THR A 25 -6.35 -5.38 11.33
CA THR A 25 -5.44 -4.74 12.27
C THR A 25 -4.37 -5.73 12.70
N GLY A 26 -3.14 -5.25 12.81
CA GLY A 26 -1.99 -6.06 13.17
C GLY A 26 -1.65 -6.04 14.67
N GLY A 27 -2.26 -5.13 15.42
CA GLY A 27 -2.03 -4.97 16.85
C GLY A 27 -0.83 -4.08 17.18
N ASP A 28 -0.77 -3.64 18.44
CA ASP A 28 0.27 -2.74 18.94
C ASP A 28 1.64 -3.42 19.08
N GLY A 29 1.68 -4.75 19.07
CA GLY A 29 2.90 -5.55 19.25
C GLY A 29 3.44 -5.55 20.69
N LEU A 30 2.65 -5.06 21.65
CA LEU A 30 2.99 -5.01 23.08
C LEU A 30 1.96 -5.78 23.91
N GLN A 31 0.69 -5.37 23.85
CA GLN A 31 -0.39 -5.92 24.67
C GLN A 31 -1.49 -6.57 23.84
N THR A 32 -1.61 -6.16 22.58
CA THR A 32 -2.64 -6.66 21.67
C THR A 32 -1.95 -7.33 20.48
N PRO A 33 -1.74 -8.66 20.51
CA PRO A 33 -1.37 -9.40 19.31
C PRO A 33 -2.57 -9.38 18.34
N GLY A 34 -2.40 -8.80 17.15
CA GLY A 34 -3.38 -8.82 16.07
C GLY A 34 -2.98 -9.76 14.93
N ALA A 35 -3.50 -9.52 13.72
CA ALA A 35 -2.95 -10.15 12.52
C ALA A 35 -1.47 -9.75 12.33
N SER A 36 -0.71 -10.37 11.42
CA SER A 36 0.62 -9.81 11.10
C SER A 36 0.47 -8.36 10.64
N ARG A 37 1.24 -7.41 11.19
CA ARG A 37 1.27 -6.00 10.74
C ARG A 37 1.56 -5.87 9.24
N TYR A 38 2.25 -6.85 8.68
CA TYR A 38 2.50 -7.00 7.25
C TYR A 38 1.96 -8.36 6.80
N PRO A 39 0.64 -8.49 6.56
CA PRO A 39 0.05 -9.79 6.28
C PRO A 39 0.53 -10.31 4.91
N ALA A 40 0.85 -11.60 4.86
CA ALA A 40 0.93 -12.32 3.60
C ALA A 40 -0.49 -12.46 3.03
N PHE A 41 -0.59 -12.53 1.70
CA PHE A 41 -1.86 -12.74 1.02
C PHE A 41 -1.68 -13.74 -0.12
N SER A 42 -2.76 -14.42 -0.49
CA SER A 42 -2.86 -15.18 -1.72
C SER A 42 -3.49 -14.31 -2.79
N TRP A 43 -3.07 -14.48 -4.04
CA TRP A 43 -3.70 -13.82 -5.17
C TRP A 43 -5.14 -14.28 -5.42
N ASP A 44 -5.59 -15.35 -4.77
CA ASP A 44 -6.99 -15.80 -4.85
C ASP A 44 -7.85 -15.22 -3.71
N ALA A 45 -7.31 -14.27 -2.94
CA ALA A 45 -8.05 -13.63 -1.87
C ALA A 45 -9.27 -12.85 -2.44
N PRO A 46 -10.44 -12.90 -1.76
CA PRO A 46 -11.69 -12.38 -2.32
C PRO A 46 -11.66 -10.86 -2.55
N TRP A 47 -10.86 -10.13 -1.78
CA TRP A 47 -10.71 -8.68 -1.86
C TRP A 47 -9.78 -8.19 -2.99
N ILE A 48 -9.13 -9.08 -3.75
CA ILE A 48 -8.23 -8.69 -4.86
C ILE A 48 -8.96 -7.90 -5.94
N ARG A 49 -10.25 -8.18 -6.15
CA ARG A 49 -11.09 -7.47 -7.12
C ARG A 49 -11.60 -6.12 -6.62
N ASP A 50 -11.51 -5.88 -5.31
CA ASP A 50 -11.94 -4.63 -4.67
C ASP A 50 -10.80 -3.60 -4.61
N ILE A 51 -9.64 -3.91 -5.21
CA ILE A 51 -8.50 -3.00 -5.24
C ILE A 51 -8.69 -2.00 -6.38
N ASP A 52 -8.67 -0.72 -6.05
CA ASP A 52 -8.64 0.36 -7.06
C ASP A 52 -7.20 0.70 -7.49
N LEU A 53 -6.24 0.60 -6.57
CA LEU A 53 -4.86 1.03 -6.75
C LEU A 53 -3.86 0.14 -5.99
N VAL A 54 -2.81 -0.29 -6.67
CA VAL A 54 -1.63 -0.95 -6.09
C VAL A 54 -0.43 0.00 -6.15
N LEU A 55 0.13 0.28 -4.97
CA LEU A 55 1.33 1.10 -4.80
C LEU A 55 2.56 0.21 -4.59
N LEU A 56 3.54 0.32 -5.47
CA LEU A 56 4.79 -0.40 -5.40
C LEU A 56 5.92 0.55 -4.99
N SER A 57 6.41 0.40 -3.76
CA SER A 57 7.44 1.26 -3.18
C SER A 57 8.83 1.05 -3.78
N THR A 58 9.63 2.11 -3.95
CA THR A 58 11.05 1.99 -4.31
C THR A 58 11.96 1.62 -3.13
N GLU A 59 11.47 1.70 -1.89
CA GLU A 59 12.22 1.38 -0.67
C GLU A 59 11.34 0.73 0.43
N PRO A 60 11.90 -0.16 1.28
CA PRO A 60 13.28 -0.66 1.29
C PRO A 60 13.54 -1.68 0.17
N TYR A 61 12.49 -2.33 -0.34
CA TYR A 61 12.59 -3.17 -1.52
C TYR A 61 12.37 -2.32 -2.77
N ARG A 62 13.28 -2.43 -3.74
CA ARG A 62 13.27 -1.62 -4.96
C ARG A 62 12.33 -2.23 -5.99
N PHE A 63 11.03 -1.97 -5.87
CA PHE A 63 10.12 -2.27 -6.97
C PHE A 63 10.44 -1.38 -8.18
N GLY A 64 10.13 -1.88 -9.38
CA GLY A 64 10.50 -1.25 -10.64
C GLY A 64 9.53 -1.63 -11.75
N PRO A 65 9.77 -1.14 -12.98
CA PRO A 65 8.83 -1.32 -14.09
C PRO A 65 8.51 -2.77 -14.42
N SER A 66 9.50 -3.68 -14.30
CA SER A 66 9.29 -5.12 -14.49
C SER A 66 8.30 -5.70 -13.48
N HIS A 67 8.48 -5.38 -12.19
CA HIS A 67 7.58 -5.78 -11.11
C HIS A 67 6.17 -5.20 -11.31
N ALA A 68 6.05 -3.94 -11.71
CA ALA A 68 4.76 -3.33 -12.02
C ALA A 68 4.05 -4.05 -13.17
N GLY A 69 4.78 -4.40 -14.23
CA GLY A 69 4.23 -5.19 -15.34
C GLY A 69 3.78 -6.59 -14.93
N GLU A 70 4.50 -7.24 -14.02
CA GLU A 70 4.10 -8.54 -13.46
C GLU A 70 2.82 -8.43 -12.63
N VAL A 71 2.74 -7.45 -11.73
CA VAL A 71 1.55 -7.20 -10.90
C VAL A 71 0.32 -6.91 -11.78
N ARG A 72 0.46 -6.09 -12.83
CA ARG A 72 -0.63 -5.84 -13.79
C ARG A 72 -1.16 -7.12 -14.41
N ARG A 73 -0.28 -7.99 -14.94
CA ARG A 73 -0.70 -9.29 -15.51
C ARG A 73 -1.40 -10.18 -14.49
N LEU A 74 -0.94 -10.18 -13.23
CA LEU A 74 -1.55 -10.97 -12.16
C LEU A 74 -2.95 -10.47 -11.78
N LEU A 75 -3.17 -9.16 -11.80
CA LEU A 75 -4.47 -8.53 -11.56
C LEU A 75 -5.42 -8.77 -12.74
N ASP A 76 -4.94 -8.58 -13.98
CA ASP A 76 -5.72 -8.80 -15.21
C ASP A 76 -6.23 -10.25 -15.27
N ALA A 77 -5.37 -11.23 -14.96
CA ALA A 77 -5.74 -12.64 -14.90
C ALA A 77 -6.85 -12.97 -13.88
N ARG A 78 -7.18 -12.04 -12.99
CA ARG A 78 -8.19 -12.16 -11.94
C ARG A 78 -9.40 -11.27 -12.14
N GLY A 79 -9.44 -10.55 -13.26
CA GLY A 79 -10.49 -9.58 -13.57
C GLY A 79 -10.45 -8.35 -12.65
N SER A 80 -9.29 -8.03 -12.09
CA SER A 80 -9.10 -6.76 -11.38
C SER A 80 -8.59 -5.71 -12.36
N HIS A 81 -9.14 -4.50 -12.28
CA HIS A 81 -8.75 -3.35 -13.09
C HIS A 81 -7.93 -2.33 -12.30
N ALA A 82 -7.34 -2.76 -11.18
CA ALA A 82 -6.59 -1.88 -10.30
C ALA A 82 -5.45 -1.19 -11.06
N GLU A 83 -5.30 0.11 -10.85
CA GLU A 83 -4.13 0.82 -11.33
C GLU A 83 -2.89 0.34 -10.58
N VAL A 84 -1.74 0.25 -11.26
CA VAL A 84 -0.46 -0.12 -10.63
C VAL A 84 0.52 1.04 -10.80
N SER A 85 0.95 1.62 -9.68
CA SER A 85 1.83 2.79 -9.66
C SER A 85 3.08 2.54 -8.82
N LEU A 86 4.22 3.01 -9.31
CA LEU A 86 5.47 3.04 -8.55
C LEU A 86 5.50 4.32 -7.72
N ILE A 87 5.80 4.20 -6.43
CA ILE A 87 5.93 5.34 -5.54
C ILE A 87 7.27 5.34 -4.84
N ASP A 88 7.76 6.54 -4.53
CA ASP A 88 8.90 6.69 -3.64
C ASP A 88 8.50 6.26 -2.22
N GLY A 89 9.23 5.28 -1.66
CA GLY A 89 8.96 4.76 -0.33
C GLY A 89 9.03 5.80 0.78
N GLU A 90 9.76 6.89 0.57
CA GLU A 90 9.77 8.03 1.48
C GLU A 90 8.40 8.65 1.71
N TRP A 91 7.50 8.54 0.74
CA TRP A 91 6.20 9.23 0.77
C TRP A 91 5.23 8.65 1.78
N CYS A 92 5.37 7.38 2.13
CA CYS A 92 4.48 6.73 3.09
C CYS A 92 5.19 5.93 4.20
N ALA A 93 6.46 5.54 4.02
CA ALA A 93 7.13 4.61 4.93
C ALA A 93 8.06 5.27 5.96
N TRP A 94 8.35 6.56 5.84
CA TRP A 94 9.29 7.25 6.75
C TRP A 94 8.58 8.16 7.75
N TYR A 95 9.06 8.15 9.00
CA TYR A 95 8.60 9.01 10.09
C TYR A 95 9.63 10.12 10.38
N GLY A 96 9.18 11.27 10.89
CA GLY A 96 10.02 12.41 11.26
C GLY A 96 10.09 13.52 10.20
N SER A 97 11.21 14.23 10.10
CA SER A 97 11.35 15.42 9.23
C SER A 97 11.15 15.13 7.74
N ARG A 98 11.41 13.90 7.29
CA ARG A 98 11.13 13.43 5.92
C ARG A 98 9.64 13.32 5.65
N ALA A 99 8.84 12.89 6.64
CA ALA A 99 7.39 12.77 6.51
C ALA A 99 6.77 14.13 6.11
N VAL A 100 7.17 15.21 6.76
CA VAL A 100 6.70 16.59 6.49
C VAL A 100 6.93 17.00 5.03
N ARG A 101 8.08 16.61 4.45
CA ARG A 101 8.40 16.91 3.04
C ARG A 101 7.63 16.02 2.07
N SER A 102 7.22 14.85 2.51
CA SER A 102 6.69 13.80 1.66
C SER A 102 5.16 13.82 1.56
N LEU A 103 4.46 14.26 2.61
CA LEU A 103 3.00 14.39 2.65
C LEU A 103 2.42 15.27 1.52
N PRO A 104 3.00 16.44 1.16
CA PRO A 104 2.50 17.22 0.02
C PRO A 104 2.64 16.48 -1.32
N ARG A 105 3.67 15.64 -1.48
CA ARG A 105 3.87 14.82 -2.68
C ARG A 105 2.85 13.69 -2.75
N LEU A 106 2.61 13.02 -1.62
CA LEU A 106 1.55 12.00 -1.51
C LEU A 106 0.17 12.61 -1.82
N ALA A 107 -0.12 13.79 -1.28
CA ALA A 107 -1.38 14.49 -1.55
C ALA A 107 -1.52 14.91 -3.02
N ALA A 108 -0.42 15.33 -3.67
CA ALA A 108 -0.41 15.62 -5.10
C ALA A 108 -0.67 14.37 -5.93
N LEU A 109 -0.02 13.25 -5.59
CA LEU A 109 -0.25 11.97 -6.25
C LEU A 109 -1.70 11.52 -6.12
N ALA A 110 -2.30 11.64 -4.93
CA ALA A 110 -3.68 11.26 -4.68
C ALA A 110 -4.70 12.03 -5.55
N ARG A 111 -4.40 13.28 -5.90
CA ARG A 111 -5.22 14.07 -6.84
C ARG A 111 -5.05 13.70 -8.30
N THR A 112 -3.96 13.02 -8.64
CA THR A 112 -3.70 12.56 -10.01
C THR A 112 -4.31 11.18 -10.27
N LEU A 113 -4.38 10.35 -9.23
CA LEU A 113 -4.84 8.95 -9.31
C LEU A 113 -6.30 8.75 -8.86
N GLY A 114 -6.99 9.80 -8.41
CA GLY A 114 -8.39 9.78 -7.98
C GLY A 114 -9.20 10.84 -8.69
#